data_AF-A0A7L2HAV3-F1
#
_entry.id   AF-A0A7L2HAV3-F1
#
_cell.length_a   1.000
_cell.length_b   1.000
_cell.length_c   1.000
_cell.angle_alpha   90.00
_cell.angle_beta   90.00
_cell.angle_gamma   90.00
#
_symmetry.space_group_name_H-M   'P 1'
#
loop_
_entity.id
_entity.type
_entity.pdbx_description
1 polymer ?
#
loop_
_entity_poly.entity_id
_entity_poly.type
_entity_poly.pdbx_seq_one_letter_code
_entity_poly.pdbx_strand_id
1 'polypeptide(L)'
;RNFMRDAEEIACSRRMNSLTLNRHTEILEILEIPQLMDTCVRNGYYEEALELAAYVRRLERKHSGIPVIQGIVDEVRQSAQLMLNQLIQQLRTNIQLPACLRVIGYLRRMDVFTEAELRIKFLQARDAWLRSIQASIPDDDPYFHITKTIEACRVHLFDVVTQYRAIFSDEEPLLPPEGQALNEGAIFHGWVLQKVSEFLRTLERDLRRGVGGRLDSLLGQCMYFGLSFSRVGADFRGQLAPLFQRVAAAAFRKAVEEAVEKFREEMNSYTLISTPAVLGGSAGVPVPAAQPGTLQPPMALLNFPPLACFLNGLLVAFNDLRLCCPVALAQDVTTCLEDALGEV
;
A
#
# COMPACT_ATOMS: atom_id res chain seq x y z
N ARG A 1 42.08 -17.55 72.73
CA ARG A 1 41.19 -18.12 71.68
C ARG A 1 40.77 -17.06 70.65
N ASN A 2 40.54 -15.80 71.04
CA ASN A 2 40.21 -14.71 70.09
C ASN A 2 41.35 -14.39 69.11
N PHE A 3 42.60 -14.28 69.56
CA PHE A 3 43.75 -13.97 68.69
C PHE A 3 43.94 -14.93 67.50
N MET A 4 43.72 -16.24 67.70
CA MET A 4 43.83 -17.21 66.59
C MET A 4 42.70 -17.02 65.57
N ARG A 5 41.48 -16.73 66.02
CA ARG A 5 40.35 -16.44 65.15
C ARG A 5 40.58 -15.15 64.35
N ASP A 6 41.09 -14.12 65.01
CA ASP A 6 41.38 -12.82 64.38
C ASP A 6 42.54 -12.94 63.37
N ALA A 7 43.57 -13.73 63.69
CA ALA A 7 44.68 -14.03 62.77
C ALA A 7 44.22 -14.85 61.54
N GLU A 8 43.32 -15.81 61.72
CA GLU A 8 42.69 -16.58 60.62
C GLU A 8 41.82 -15.68 59.73
N GLU A 9 41.06 -14.76 60.31
CA GLU A 9 40.28 -13.75 59.57
C GLU A 9 41.17 -12.85 58.73
N ILE A 10 42.27 -12.35 59.30
CA ILE A 10 43.25 -11.52 58.57
C ILE A 10 43.91 -12.31 57.44
N ALA A 11 44.29 -13.58 57.69
CA ALA A 11 44.89 -14.44 56.67
C ALA A 11 43.91 -14.75 55.52
N CYS A 12 42.63 -15.00 55.85
CA CYS A 12 41.56 -15.21 54.87
C CYS A 12 41.32 -13.94 54.04
N SER A 13 41.22 -12.78 54.69
CA SER A 13 41.06 -11.47 54.03
C SER A 13 42.24 -11.16 53.09
N ARG A 14 43.49 -11.39 53.53
CA ARG A 14 44.68 -11.21 52.69
C ARG A 14 44.67 -12.14 51.47
N ARG A 15 44.27 -13.40 51.67
CA ARG A 15 44.16 -14.38 50.57
C ARG A 15 43.10 -13.96 49.56
N MET A 16 41.94 -13.51 50.03
CA MET A 16 40.86 -13.00 49.19
C MET A 16 41.30 -11.76 48.41
N ASN A 17 41.91 -10.77 49.07
CA ASN A 17 42.43 -9.57 48.42
C ASN A 17 43.50 -9.91 47.37
N SER A 18 44.43 -10.83 47.67
CA SER A 18 45.43 -11.26 46.69
C SER A 18 44.79 -11.95 45.49
N LEU A 19 43.76 -12.77 45.69
CA LEU A 19 43.04 -13.43 44.60
C LEU A 19 42.31 -12.41 43.72
N THR A 20 41.60 -11.45 44.32
CA THR A 20 40.92 -10.36 43.61
C THR A 20 41.91 -9.52 42.83
N LEU A 21 43.05 -9.16 43.42
CA LEU A 21 44.09 -8.38 42.75
C LEU A 21 44.70 -9.15 41.57
N ASN A 22 44.87 -10.46 41.68
CA ASN A 22 45.36 -11.30 40.58
C ASN A 22 44.35 -11.47 39.44
N ARG A 23 43.05 -11.30 39.71
CA ARG A 23 41.96 -11.46 38.74
C ARG A 23 41.26 -10.15 38.38
N HIS A 24 41.82 -9.01 38.78
CA HIS A 24 41.16 -7.72 38.65
C HIS A 24 40.86 -7.34 37.19
N THR A 25 41.73 -7.70 36.25
CA THR A 25 41.53 -7.45 34.81
C THR A 25 40.34 -8.22 34.28
N GLU A 26 40.24 -9.52 34.58
CA GLU A 26 39.12 -10.38 34.18
C GLU A 26 37.79 -9.91 34.79
N ILE A 27 37.82 -9.42 36.02
CA ILE A 27 36.64 -8.83 36.69
C ILE A 27 36.22 -7.54 36.00
N LEU A 28 37.19 -6.68 35.67
CA LEU A 28 36.94 -5.39 35.02
C LEU A 28 36.37 -5.59 33.62
N GLU A 29 36.88 -6.54 32.83
CA GLU A 29 36.32 -6.92 31.52
C GLU A 29 34.84 -7.28 31.62
N ILE A 30 34.44 -8.02 32.66
CA ILE A 30 33.03 -8.39 32.88
C ILE A 30 32.18 -7.16 33.23
N LEU A 31 32.72 -6.26 34.06
CA LEU A 31 32.04 -5.03 34.47
C LEU A 31 31.91 -4.02 33.33
N GLU A 32 32.76 -4.08 32.30
CA GLU A 32 32.72 -3.22 31.12
C GLU A 32 31.75 -3.71 30.03
N ILE A 33 31.23 -4.94 30.13
CA ILE A 33 30.32 -5.52 29.12
C ILE A 33 29.10 -4.63 28.84
N PRO A 34 28.40 -4.05 29.83
CA PRO A 34 27.27 -3.16 29.56
C PRO A 34 27.66 -1.94 28.71
N GLN A 35 28.81 -1.32 29.01
CA GLN A 35 29.31 -0.17 28.27
C GLN A 35 29.70 -0.55 26.83
N LEU A 36 30.33 -1.71 26.67
CA LEU A 36 30.67 -2.25 25.35
C LEU A 36 29.40 -2.57 24.55
N MET A 37 28.39 -3.19 25.18
CA MET A 37 27.10 -3.48 24.58
C MET A 37 26.38 -2.21 24.09
N ASP A 38 26.30 -1.17 24.94
CA ASP A 38 25.71 0.12 24.55
C ASP A 38 26.45 0.75 23.36
N THR A 39 27.79 0.68 23.37
CA THR A 39 28.64 1.17 22.28
C THR A 39 28.39 0.40 20.98
N CYS A 40 28.31 -0.94 21.03
CA CYS A 40 28.01 -1.77 19.87
C CYS A 40 26.64 -1.43 19.28
N VAL A 41 25.60 -1.35 20.13
CA VAL A 41 24.22 -1.06 19.69
C VAL A 41 24.12 0.34 19.08
N ARG A 42 24.69 1.37 19.71
CA ARG A 42 24.64 2.74 19.20
C ARG A 42 25.34 2.93 17.86
N ASN A 43 26.41 2.18 17.62
CA ASN A 43 27.18 2.24 16.37
C ASN A 43 26.67 1.26 15.30
N GLY A 44 25.64 0.46 15.58
CA GLY A 44 25.09 -0.51 14.63
C GLY A 44 25.92 -1.79 14.45
N TYR A 45 26.85 -2.07 15.37
CA TYR A 45 27.62 -3.32 15.44
C TYR A 45 26.76 -4.42 16.08
N TYR A 46 25.70 -4.81 15.35
CA TYR A 46 24.67 -5.72 15.84
C TYR A 46 25.13 -7.17 15.99
N GLU A 47 26.12 -7.59 15.20
CA GLU A 47 26.68 -8.95 15.28
C GLU A 47 27.40 -9.13 16.62
N GLU A 48 28.27 -8.19 16.95
CA GLU A 48 29.04 -8.12 18.19
C GLU A 48 28.11 -7.97 19.40
N ALA A 49 27.07 -7.13 19.29
CA ALA A 49 26.06 -6.99 20.34
C ALA A 49 25.33 -8.31 20.63
N LEU A 50 25.02 -9.12 19.60
CA LEU A 50 24.40 -10.43 19.78
C LEU A 50 25.34 -11.42 20.46
N GLU A 51 26.63 -11.39 20.14
CA GLU A 51 27.64 -12.22 20.78
C GLU A 51 27.79 -11.88 22.27
N LEU A 52 27.82 -10.58 22.62
CA LEU A 52 27.84 -10.10 23.99
C LEU A 52 26.58 -10.54 24.75
N ALA A 53 25.40 -10.37 24.16
CA ALA A 53 24.15 -10.82 24.77
C ALA A 53 24.12 -12.35 24.99
N ALA A 54 24.71 -13.14 24.08
CA ALA A 54 24.84 -14.58 24.25
C ALA A 54 25.85 -14.95 25.36
N TYR A 55 26.95 -14.20 25.48
CA TYR A 55 27.92 -14.36 26.56
C TYR A 55 27.29 -14.08 27.93
N VAL A 56 26.59 -12.95 28.06
CA VAL A 56 25.93 -12.54 29.32
C VAL A 56 24.84 -13.53 29.71
N ARG A 57 24.05 -14.06 28.76
CA ARG A 57 23.09 -15.15 29.03
C ARG A 57 23.76 -16.42 29.57
N ARG A 58 24.97 -16.76 29.10
CA ARG A 58 25.74 -17.90 29.65
C ARG A 58 26.28 -17.59 31.05
N LEU A 59 26.66 -16.35 31.31
CA LEU A 59 27.15 -15.89 32.60
C LEU A 59 26.03 -15.95 33.67
N GLU A 60 24.83 -15.47 33.33
CA GLU A 60 23.64 -15.54 34.18
C GLU A 60 23.32 -16.97 34.63
N ARG A 61 23.31 -17.93 33.68
CA ARG A 61 23.03 -19.35 34.00
C ARG A 61 24.03 -19.96 34.97
N LYS A 62 25.29 -19.53 34.92
CA LYS A 62 26.36 -20.07 35.78
C LYS A 62 26.39 -19.39 37.16
N HIS A 63 25.99 -18.13 37.25
CA HIS A 63 26.23 -17.29 38.42
C HIS A 63 25.01 -16.44 38.81
N SER A 64 23.82 -17.02 38.75
CA SER A 64 22.54 -16.35 39.04
C SER A 64 22.41 -15.79 40.46
N GLY A 65 23.20 -16.29 41.42
CA GLY A 65 23.19 -15.82 42.81
C GLY A 65 23.99 -14.55 43.08
N ILE A 66 24.69 -13.99 42.08
CA ILE A 66 25.57 -12.82 42.27
C ILE A 66 24.82 -11.54 41.84
N PRO A 67 24.53 -10.59 42.76
CA PRO A 67 23.75 -9.39 42.45
C PRO A 67 24.36 -8.51 41.34
N VAL A 68 25.69 -8.39 41.31
CA VAL A 68 26.41 -7.61 40.29
C VAL A 68 26.20 -8.19 38.90
N ILE A 69 26.17 -9.52 38.78
CA ILE A 69 25.92 -10.19 37.49
C ILE A 69 24.48 -9.95 37.05
N GLN A 70 23.52 -9.92 37.98
CA GLN A 70 22.16 -9.53 37.59
C GLN A 70 22.06 -8.08 37.11
N GLY A 71 22.77 -7.14 37.76
CA GLY A 71 22.86 -5.76 37.27
C GLY A 71 23.37 -5.68 35.82
N ILE A 72 24.44 -6.43 35.50
CA ILE A 72 24.98 -6.52 34.13
C ILE A 72 23.94 -7.08 33.15
N VAL A 73 23.23 -8.15 33.53
CA VAL A 73 22.19 -8.76 32.68
C VAL A 73 21.07 -7.77 32.39
N ASP A 74 20.62 -7.01 33.38
CA ASP A 74 19.56 -6.02 33.24
C ASP A 74 19.99 -4.86 32.32
N GLU A 75 21.20 -4.33 32.48
CA GLU A 75 21.74 -3.27 31.61
C GLU A 75 21.90 -3.76 30.16
N VAL A 76 22.44 -4.97 29.96
CA VAL A 76 22.59 -5.57 28.63
C VAL A 76 21.22 -5.83 27.98
N ARG A 77 20.22 -6.24 28.76
CA ARG A 77 18.83 -6.39 28.29
C ARG A 77 18.24 -5.05 27.86
N GLN A 78 18.52 -3.97 28.58
CA GLN A 78 18.07 -2.63 28.21
C GLN A 78 18.68 -2.18 26.87
N SER A 79 20.00 -2.37 26.68
CA SER A 79 20.66 -2.09 25.40
C SER A 79 20.15 -3.00 24.28
N ALA A 80 19.87 -4.28 24.55
CA ALA A 80 19.26 -5.18 23.58
C ALA A 80 17.84 -4.72 23.17
N GLN A 81 17.07 -4.13 24.09
CA GLN A 81 15.76 -3.57 23.77
C GLN A 81 15.87 -2.32 22.87
N LEU A 82 16.92 -1.51 23.05
CA LEU A 82 17.23 -0.41 22.13
C LEU A 82 17.56 -0.95 20.72
N MET A 83 18.41 -1.98 20.63
CA MET A 83 18.73 -2.65 19.38
C MET A 83 17.47 -3.17 18.67
N LEU A 84 16.56 -3.82 19.40
CA LEU A 84 15.28 -4.28 18.86
C LEU A 84 14.48 -3.15 18.20
N ASN A 85 14.37 -2.01 18.90
CA ASN A 85 13.65 -0.85 18.37
C ASN A 85 14.32 -0.28 17.11
N GLN A 86 15.66 -0.20 17.08
CA GLN A 86 16.41 0.26 15.92
C GLN A 86 16.20 -0.67 14.71
N LEU A 87 16.24 -1.99 14.91
CA LEU A 87 16.00 -2.98 13.86
C LEU A 87 14.58 -2.88 13.29
N ILE A 88 13.56 -2.78 14.15
CA ILE A 88 12.16 -2.59 13.72
C ILE A 88 12.02 -1.26 12.96
N GLN A 89 12.69 -0.21 13.41
CA GLN A 89 12.65 1.09 12.73
C GLN A 89 13.29 1.03 11.34
N GLN A 90 14.37 0.25 11.15
CA GLN A 90 14.95 0.03 9.82
C GLN A 90 13.94 -0.63 8.86
N LEU A 91 13.13 -1.59 9.35
CA LEU A 91 12.07 -2.21 8.54
C LEU A 91 10.96 -1.22 8.12
N ARG A 92 10.79 -0.12 8.86
CA ARG A 92 9.83 0.97 8.57
C ARG A 92 10.35 2.00 7.55
N THR A 93 11.47 1.71 6.88
CA THR A 93 12.05 2.59 5.84
C THR A 93 12.01 1.92 4.46
N ASN A 94 12.52 2.59 3.42
CA ASN A 94 12.68 1.99 2.10
C ASN A 94 13.88 1.01 2.06
N ILE A 95 13.77 -0.08 2.82
CA ILE A 95 14.81 -1.10 2.97
C ILE A 95 14.82 -2.06 1.78
N GLN A 96 16.01 -2.34 1.26
CA GLN A 96 16.24 -3.29 0.17
C GLN A 96 16.29 -4.73 0.69
N LEU A 97 15.96 -5.70 -0.16
CA LEU A 97 15.87 -7.12 0.21
C LEU A 97 17.11 -7.66 0.96
N PRO A 98 18.37 -7.40 0.53
CA PRO A 98 19.53 -7.92 1.25
C PRO A 98 19.66 -7.37 2.67
N ALA A 99 19.39 -6.08 2.86
CA ALA A 99 19.41 -5.46 4.19
C ALA A 99 18.25 -5.98 5.06
N CYS A 100 17.09 -6.20 4.46
CA CYS A 100 15.92 -6.76 5.12
C CYS A 100 16.19 -8.17 5.66
N LEU A 101 16.81 -9.04 4.85
CA LEU A 101 17.24 -10.38 5.26
C LEU A 101 18.20 -10.34 6.46
N ARG A 102 19.17 -9.41 6.46
CA ARG A 102 20.09 -9.24 7.60
C ARG A 102 19.36 -8.81 8.86
N VAL A 103 18.48 -7.81 8.78
CA VAL A 103 17.71 -7.30 9.92
C VAL A 103 16.82 -8.39 10.51
N ILE A 104 16.11 -9.16 9.68
CA ILE A 104 15.33 -10.30 10.15
C ILE A 104 16.21 -11.40 10.73
N GLY A 105 17.39 -11.66 10.16
CA GLY A 105 18.39 -12.58 10.71
C GLY A 105 18.82 -12.19 12.13
N TYR A 106 19.07 -10.90 12.39
CA TYR A 106 19.35 -10.40 13.73
C TYR A 106 18.15 -10.59 14.67
N LEU A 107 16.94 -10.24 14.24
CA LEU A 107 15.73 -10.40 15.04
C LEU A 107 15.46 -11.86 15.42
N ARG A 108 15.71 -12.82 14.52
CA ARG A 108 15.64 -14.26 14.82
C ARG A 108 16.65 -14.66 15.90
N ARG A 109 17.89 -14.15 15.83
CA ARG A 109 18.96 -14.47 16.81
C ARG A 109 18.77 -13.80 18.17
N MET A 110 18.01 -12.71 18.23
CA MET A 110 17.60 -12.12 19.51
C MET A 110 16.69 -13.07 20.30
N ASP A 111 15.97 -13.97 19.63
CA ASP A 111 15.13 -15.01 20.23
C ASP A 111 14.02 -14.41 21.13
N VAL A 112 13.46 -13.27 20.69
CA VAL A 112 12.40 -12.52 21.39
C VAL A 112 11.02 -12.79 20.79
N PHE A 113 10.96 -13.27 19.54
CA PHE A 113 9.72 -13.53 18.82
C PHE A 113 9.68 -14.98 18.33
N THR A 114 8.49 -15.57 18.39
CA THR A 114 8.16 -16.74 17.58
C THR A 114 8.14 -16.38 16.09
N GLU A 115 8.22 -17.37 15.20
CA GLU A 115 8.20 -17.12 13.75
C GLU A 115 6.89 -16.43 13.31
N ALA A 116 5.75 -16.79 13.90
CA ALA A 116 4.47 -16.14 13.65
C ALA A 116 4.46 -14.66 14.11
N GLU A 117 4.98 -14.37 15.30
CA GLU A 117 5.11 -12.99 15.78
C GLU A 117 6.06 -12.17 14.90
N LEU A 118 7.15 -12.77 14.43
CA LEU A 118 8.11 -12.11 13.56
C LEU A 118 7.49 -11.74 12.20
N ARG A 119 6.68 -12.63 11.62
CA ARG A 119 5.89 -12.35 10.40
C ARG A 119 4.94 -11.17 10.62
N ILE A 120 4.21 -11.16 11.73
CA ILE A 120 3.30 -10.06 12.07
C ILE A 120 4.06 -8.76 12.26
N LYS A 121 5.17 -8.77 13.01
CA LYS A 121 6.01 -7.58 13.24
C LYS A 121 6.60 -7.04 11.94
N PHE A 122 7.06 -7.93 11.06
CA PHE A 122 7.53 -7.55 9.73
C PHE A 122 6.42 -6.86 8.93
N LEU A 123 5.25 -7.48 8.79
CA LEU A 123 4.13 -6.90 8.04
C LEU A 123 3.65 -5.58 8.65
N GLN A 124 3.59 -5.46 9.98
CA GLN A 124 3.27 -4.21 10.66
C GLN A 124 4.29 -3.10 10.37
N ALA A 125 5.58 -3.42 10.36
CA ALA A 125 6.63 -2.45 10.06
C ALA A 125 6.58 -1.99 8.59
N ARG A 126 6.42 -2.93 7.66
CA ARG A 126 6.28 -2.62 6.22
C ARG A 126 4.99 -1.87 5.93
N ASP A 127 3.89 -2.20 6.61
CA ASP A 127 2.61 -1.49 6.47
C ASP A 127 2.71 -0.05 6.98
N ALA A 128 3.38 0.19 8.10
CA ALA A 128 3.61 1.55 8.60
C ALA A 128 4.41 2.40 7.59
N TRP A 129 5.43 1.81 6.96
CA TRP A 129 6.17 2.47 5.90
C TRP A 129 5.29 2.76 4.68
N LEU A 130 4.55 1.78 4.19
CA LEU A 130 3.66 1.94 3.03
C LEU A 130 2.62 3.04 3.28
N ARG A 131 2.00 3.07 4.46
CA ARG A 131 1.07 4.13 4.85
C ARG A 131 1.72 5.50 4.87
N SER A 132 2.98 5.62 5.28
CA SER A 132 3.68 6.91 5.21
C SER A 132 3.91 7.38 3.77
N ILE A 133 4.14 6.45 2.83
CA ILE A 133 4.26 6.79 1.41
C ILE A 133 2.89 7.22 0.87
N GLN A 134 1.83 6.47 1.16
CA GLN A 134 0.48 6.81 0.73
C GLN A 134 0.02 8.17 1.30
N ALA A 135 0.32 8.45 2.57
CA ALA A 135 0.00 9.72 3.21
C ALA A 135 0.76 10.92 2.62
N SER A 136 1.86 10.68 1.89
CA SER A 136 2.61 11.74 1.19
C SER A 136 2.04 12.10 -0.18
N ILE A 137 1.06 11.35 -0.68
CA ILE A 137 0.42 11.60 -1.97
C ILE A 137 -0.58 12.76 -1.82
N PRO A 138 -0.46 13.85 -2.60
CA PRO A 138 -1.41 14.94 -2.59
C PRO A 138 -2.83 14.49 -2.92
N ASP A 139 -3.82 14.89 -2.12
CA ASP A 139 -5.23 14.51 -2.24
C ASP A 139 -6.10 15.63 -2.87
N ASP A 140 -5.48 16.66 -3.45
CA ASP A 140 -6.18 17.83 -4.01
C ASP A 140 -6.96 17.48 -5.28
N ASP A 141 -6.28 16.88 -6.27
CA ASP A 141 -6.88 16.42 -7.52
C ASP A 141 -7.15 14.90 -7.47
N PRO A 142 -8.42 14.45 -7.56
CA PRO A 142 -8.74 13.03 -7.46
C PRO A 142 -8.04 12.17 -8.51
N TYR A 143 -7.90 12.68 -9.75
CA TYR A 143 -7.24 11.94 -10.83
C TYR A 143 -5.75 11.76 -10.56
N PHE A 144 -5.06 12.83 -10.15
CA PHE A 144 -3.65 12.77 -9.77
C PHE A 144 -3.43 11.85 -8.55
N HIS A 145 -4.25 12.02 -7.50
CA HIS A 145 -4.17 11.22 -6.29
C HIS A 145 -4.30 9.72 -6.59
N ILE A 146 -5.34 9.31 -7.35
CA ILE A 146 -5.54 7.89 -7.65
C ILE A 146 -4.46 7.32 -8.58
N THR A 147 -4.01 8.09 -9.58
CA THR A 147 -2.92 7.67 -10.48
C THR A 147 -1.65 7.38 -9.68
N LYS A 148 -1.28 8.29 -8.77
CA LYS A 148 -0.11 8.13 -7.90
C LYS A 148 -0.29 7.02 -6.88
N THR A 149 -1.50 6.85 -6.36
CA THR A 149 -1.83 5.75 -5.46
C THR A 149 -1.71 4.39 -6.15
N ILE A 150 -2.19 4.24 -7.39
CA ILE A 150 -2.03 3.00 -8.17
C ILE A 150 -0.54 2.68 -8.38
N GLU A 151 0.25 3.66 -8.78
CA GLU A 151 1.69 3.51 -9.01
C GLU A 151 2.42 3.08 -7.72
N ALA A 152 2.22 3.82 -6.63
CA ALA A 152 2.84 3.56 -5.33
C ALA A 152 2.43 2.21 -4.75
N CYS A 153 1.13 1.89 -4.75
CA CYS A 153 0.62 0.60 -4.29
C CYS A 153 1.21 -0.55 -5.10
N ARG A 154 1.18 -0.47 -6.44
CA ARG A 154 1.69 -1.54 -7.30
C ARG A 154 3.16 -1.84 -7.03
N VAL A 155 4.00 -0.82 -6.96
CA VAL A 155 5.45 -1.01 -6.74
C VAL A 155 5.71 -1.49 -5.32
N HIS A 156 5.26 -0.73 -4.32
CA HIS A 156 5.68 -0.96 -2.95
C HIS A 156 4.99 -2.17 -2.30
N LEU A 157 3.73 -2.49 -2.64
CA LEU A 157 3.13 -3.74 -2.18
C LEU A 157 3.85 -4.95 -2.79
N PHE A 158 4.24 -4.88 -4.06
CA PHE A 158 4.97 -5.97 -4.70
C PHE A 158 6.35 -6.19 -4.07
N ASP A 159 7.04 -5.11 -3.71
CA ASP A 159 8.31 -5.19 -2.98
C ASP A 159 8.12 -5.86 -1.61
N VAL A 160 7.10 -5.47 -0.84
CA VAL A 160 6.80 -6.07 0.46
C VAL A 160 6.45 -7.55 0.33
N VAL A 161 5.64 -7.91 -0.65
CA VAL A 161 5.31 -9.30 -0.98
C VAL A 161 6.56 -10.10 -1.31
N THR A 162 7.43 -9.56 -2.16
CA THR A 162 8.66 -10.23 -2.59
C THR A 162 9.61 -10.43 -1.41
N GLN A 163 9.76 -9.39 -0.57
CA GLN A 163 10.53 -9.47 0.67
C GLN A 163 9.97 -10.52 1.62
N TYR A 164 8.67 -10.52 1.86
CA TYR A 164 8.01 -11.48 2.73
C TYR A 164 8.28 -12.92 2.28
N ARG A 165 8.02 -13.23 1.00
CA ARG A 165 8.22 -14.57 0.43
C ARG A 165 9.68 -15.03 0.50
N ALA A 166 10.62 -14.12 0.25
CA ALA A 166 12.05 -14.43 0.34
C ALA A 166 12.53 -14.69 1.78
N ILE A 167 11.91 -14.05 2.78
CA ILE A 167 12.33 -14.13 4.19
C ILE A 167 11.71 -15.32 4.91
N PHE A 168 10.42 -15.58 4.65
CA PHE A 168 9.63 -16.56 5.38
C PHE A 168 9.37 -17.84 4.61
N SER A 169 9.80 -17.91 3.34
CA SER A 169 9.77 -19.12 2.52
C SER A 169 8.44 -19.86 2.61
N ASP A 170 7.34 -19.16 2.35
CA ASP A 170 6.03 -19.78 2.15
C ASP A 170 6.07 -20.55 0.79
N GLU A 171 6.88 -21.59 0.70
CA GLU A 171 6.65 -22.66 -0.27
C GLU A 171 5.45 -23.42 0.25
N GLU A 172 4.32 -23.18 -0.41
CA GLU A 172 3.06 -23.87 -0.19
C GLU A 172 3.33 -25.38 -0.21
N PRO A 173 3.34 -26.07 0.94
CA PRO A 173 3.64 -27.49 0.95
C PRO A 173 2.56 -28.18 0.12
N LEU A 174 2.95 -28.99 -0.87
CA LEU A 174 2.02 -29.76 -1.72
C LEU A 174 1.05 -30.65 -0.90
N LEU A 175 1.32 -30.82 0.40
CA LEU A 175 0.45 -31.45 1.39
C LEU A 175 0.42 -30.57 2.65
N PRO A 176 -0.76 -30.11 3.11
CA PRO A 176 -0.83 -29.36 4.36
C PRO A 176 -0.43 -30.28 5.53
N PRO A 177 0.64 -29.99 6.29
CA PRO A 177 0.88 -30.67 7.56
C PRO A 177 -0.23 -30.25 8.52
N GLU A 178 -0.80 -31.23 9.23
CA GLU A 178 -1.94 -31.03 10.12
C GLU A 178 -1.70 -29.85 11.10
N GLY A 179 -2.57 -28.83 11.02
CA GLY A 179 -2.83 -27.85 12.09
C GLY A 179 -1.99 -26.57 12.15
N GLN A 180 -0.70 -26.56 11.78
CA GLN A 180 0.18 -25.40 12.04
C GLN A 180 0.52 -24.53 10.82
N ALA A 181 0.75 -25.11 9.64
CA ALA A 181 1.13 -24.35 8.44
C ALA A 181 0.01 -23.44 7.90
N LEU A 182 -1.26 -23.81 8.15
CA LEU A 182 -2.43 -23.05 7.71
C LEU A 182 -2.52 -21.66 8.33
N ASN A 183 -2.05 -21.48 9.57
CA ASN A 183 -2.13 -20.19 10.28
C ASN A 183 -1.08 -19.19 9.79
N GLU A 184 0.11 -19.65 9.39
CA GLU A 184 1.21 -18.76 9.03
C GLU A 184 1.04 -18.15 7.63
N GLY A 185 0.64 -18.96 6.65
CA GLY A 185 0.29 -18.48 5.31
C GLY A 185 -0.97 -17.60 5.33
N ALA A 186 -1.93 -17.87 6.22
CA ALA A 186 -3.14 -17.05 6.37
C ALA A 186 -2.82 -15.61 6.83
N ILE A 187 -1.76 -15.39 7.63
CA ILE A 187 -1.33 -14.04 8.04
C ILE A 187 -0.96 -13.22 6.81
N PHE A 188 -0.19 -13.79 5.89
CA PHE A 188 0.23 -13.12 4.67
C PHE A 188 -0.94 -12.84 3.73
N HIS A 189 -1.74 -13.87 3.41
CA HIS A 189 -2.87 -13.71 2.51
C HIS A 189 -3.94 -12.77 3.07
N GLY A 190 -4.20 -12.82 4.38
CA GLY A 190 -5.08 -11.88 5.07
C GLY A 190 -4.58 -10.45 4.96
N TRP A 191 -3.27 -10.21 5.14
CA TRP A 191 -2.67 -8.89 4.95
C TRP A 191 -2.79 -8.40 3.50
N VAL A 192 -2.46 -9.24 2.50
CA VAL A 192 -2.58 -8.87 1.07
C VAL A 192 -4.03 -8.52 0.73
N LEU A 193 -4.99 -9.33 1.16
CA LEU A 193 -6.42 -9.07 0.93
C LEU A 193 -6.86 -7.75 1.59
N GLN A 194 -6.40 -7.47 2.80
CA GLN A 194 -6.65 -6.20 3.47
C GLN A 194 -6.10 -5.02 2.66
N LYS A 195 -4.86 -5.11 2.14
CA LYS A 195 -4.26 -4.04 1.32
C LYS A 195 -5.03 -3.81 0.02
N VAL A 196 -5.47 -4.89 -0.65
CA VAL A 196 -6.32 -4.80 -1.84
C VAL A 196 -7.65 -4.13 -1.52
N SER A 197 -8.30 -4.50 -0.40
CA SER A 197 -9.55 -3.89 0.05
C SER A 197 -9.39 -2.39 0.38
N GLU A 198 -8.29 -2.01 1.03
CA GLU A 198 -7.94 -0.60 1.27
C GLU A 198 -7.77 0.17 -0.05
N PHE A 199 -7.04 -0.39 -1.02
CA PHE A 199 -6.87 0.21 -2.34
C PHE A 199 -8.22 0.39 -3.07
N LEU A 200 -9.06 -0.64 -3.10
CA LEU A 200 -10.37 -0.58 -3.77
C LEU A 200 -11.28 0.49 -3.14
N ARG A 201 -11.25 0.66 -1.81
CA ARG A 201 -11.98 1.73 -1.12
C ARG A 201 -11.46 3.12 -1.50
N THR A 202 -10.14 3.30 -1.58
CA THR A 202 -9.55 4.57 -2.05
C THR A 202 -9.91 4.86 -3.50
N LEU A 203 -9.82 3.86 -4.37
CA LEU A 203 -10.23 3.95 -5.77
C LEU A 203 -11.71 4.36 -5.89
N GLU A 204 -12.60 3.69 -5.16
CA GLU A 204 -14.02 4.03 -5.16
C GLU A 204 -14.27 5.46 -4.70
N ARG A 205 -13.59 5.90 -3.63
CA ARG A 205 -13.70 7.26 -3.09
C ARG A 205 -13.30 8.31 -4.15
N ASP A 206 -12.15 8.13 -4.79
CA ASP A 206 -11.64 9.11 -5.74
C ASP A 206 -12.45 9.12 -7.04
N LEU A 207 -12.89 7.94 -7.50
CA LEU A 207 -13.83 7.82 -8.62
C LEU A 207 -15.13 8.58 -8.36
N ARG A 208 -15.68 8.51 -7.14
CA ARG A 208 -16.90 9.25 -6.75
C ARG A 208 -16.69 10.76 -6.69
N ARG A 209 -15.48 11.23 -6.36
CA ARG A 209 -15.13 12.66 -6.36
C ARG A 209 -15.04 13.25 -7.78
N GLY A 210 -14.89 12.39 -8.79
CA GLY A 210 -14.81 12.77 -10.20
C GLY A 210 -13.37 12.82 -10.67
N VAL A 211 -13.03 11.91 -11.60
CA VAL A 211 -11.67 11.76 -12.16
C VAL A 211 -11.55 12.28 -13.59
N GLY A 212 -12.53 13.06 -14.05
CA GLY A 212 -12.59 13.59 -15.42
C GLY A 212 -12.79 12.50 -16.49
N GLY A 213 -12.49 12.85 -17.75
CA GLY A 213 -12.79 12.00 -18.92
C GLY A 213 -11.82 10.85 -19.22
N ARG A 214 -10.72 10.71 -18.47
CA ARG A 214 -9.68 9.68 -18.73
C ARG A 214 -9.88 8.40 -17.91
N LEU A 215 -11.12 7.92 -17.88
CA LEU A 215 -11.52 6.76 -17.11
C LEU A 215 -10.88 5.46 -17.66
N ASP A 216 -10.68 5.40 -18.97
CA ASP A 216 -10.01 4.31 -19.70
C ASP A 216 -8.56 4.11 -19.25
N SER A 217 -7.81 5.22 -19.08
CA SER A 217 -6.42 5.18 -18.63
C SER A 217 -6.32 4.61 -17.21
N LEU A 218 -7.19 5.07 -16.31
CA LEU A 218 -7.26 4.57 -14.93
C LEU A 218 -7.67 3.10 -14.88
N LEU A 219 -8.66 2.69 -15.68
CA LEU A 219 -9.08 1.29 -15.76
C LEU A 219 -7.92 0.41 -16.24
N GLY A 220 -7.20 0.83 -17.29
CA GLY A 220 -6.03 0.13 -17.81
C GLY A 220 -4.93 -0.04 -16.75
N GLN A 221 -4.63 1.02 -16.00
CA GLN A 221 -3.65 0.98 -14.92
C GLN A 221 -4.09 0.04 -13.78
N CYS A 222 -5.35 0.10 -13.35
CA CYS A 222 -5.90 -0.79 -12.34
C CYS A 222 -5.92 -2.26 -12.79
N MET A 223 -6.27 -2.51 -14.07
CA MET A 223 -6.25 -3.86 -14.65
C MET A 223 -4.84 -4.43 -14.71
N TYR A 224 -3.86 -3.62 -15.11
CA TYR A 224 -2.45 -4.03 -15.09
C TYR A 224 -1.98 -4.32 -13.66
N PHE A 225 -2.35 -3.47 -12.70
CA PHE A 225 -2.03 -3.70 -11.29
C PHE A 225 -2.63 -5.02 -10.79
N GLY A 226 -3.93 -5.27 -11.02
CA GLY A 226 -4.57 -6.54 -10.67
C GLY A 226 -3.94 -7.75 -11.35
N LEU A 227 -3.56 -7.64 -12.63
CA LEU A 227 -2.84 -8.68 -13.35
C LEU A 227 -1.45 -8.95 -12.74
N SER A 228 -0.73 -7.91 -12.31
CA SER A 228 0.59 -8.11 -11.67
C SER A 228 0.48 -8.87 -10.34
N PHE A 229 -0.65 -8.70 -9.62
CA PHE A 229 -0.93 -9.36 -8.35
C PHE A 229 -1.54 -10.77 -8.50
N SER A 230 -1.95 -11.18 -9.70
CA SER A 230 -2.36 -12.56 -9.95
C SER A 230 -1.22 -13.57 -9.72
N ARG A 231 0.04 -13.16 -9.94
CA ARG A 231 1.25 -13.94 -9.63
C ARG A 231 1.44 -14.20 -8.13
N VAL A 232 0.75 -13.42 -7.30
CA VAL A 232 0.77 -13.52 -5.84
C VAL A 232 -0.51 -14.20 -5.32
N GLY A 233 -1.43 -14.59 -6.21
CA GLY A 233 -2.72 -15.18 -5.85
C GLY A 233 -3.78 -14.16 -5.42
N ALA A 234 -3.59 -12.87 -5.73
CA ALA A 234 -4.47 -11.78 -5.32
C ALA A 234 -5.04 -11.00 -6.51
N ASP A 235 -5.63 -11.70 -7.49
CA ASP A 235 -6.29 -11.06 -8.63
C ASP A 235 -7.61 -10.41 -8.22
N PHE A 236 -7.67 -9.08 -8.27
CA PHE A 236 -8.85 -8.29 -7.92
C PHE A 236 -9.55 -7.65 -9.13
N ARG A 237 -9.18 -8.02 -10.37
CA ARG A 237 -9.75 -7.42 -11.59
C ARG A 237 -11.27 -7.58 -11.68
N GLY A 238 -11.80 -8.70 -11.17
CA GLY A 238 -13.24 -8.94 -11.09
C GLY A 238 -13.99 -7.91 -10.24
N GLN A 239 -13.33 -7.26 -9.27
CA GLN A 239 -13.92 -6.23 -8.41
C GLN A 239 -13.83 -4.83 -9.03
N LEU A 240 -12.99 -4.62 -10.04
CA LEU A 240 -12.84 -3.32 -10.71
C LEU A 240 -14.05 -3.01 -11.61
N ALA A 241 -14.54 -4.00 -12.35
CA ALA A 241 -15.63 -3.82 -13.32
C ALA A 241 -16.84 -3.05 -12.77
N PRO A 242 -17.46 -3.44 -11.63
CA PRO A 242 -18.63 -2.72 -11.10
C PRO A 242 -18.32 -1.28 -10.67
N LEU A 243 -17.09 -0.99 -10.20
CA LEU A 243 -16.69 0.35 -9.79
C LEU A 243 -16.66 1.31 -10.98
N PHE A 244 -16.02 0.89 -12.08
CA PHE A 244 -15.90 1.69 -13.30
C PHE A 244 -17.22 1.77 -14.07
N GLN A 245 -18.02 0.68 -14.10
CA GLN A 245 -19.37 0.68 -14.67
C GLN A 245 -20.25 1.77 -14.07
N ARG A 246 -20.30 1.85 -12.74
CA ARG A 246 -21.13 2.83 -12.04
C ARG A 246 -20.73 4.28 -12.37
N VAL A 247 -19.43 4.54 -12.49
CA VAL A 247 -18.90 5.89 -12.80
C VAL A 247 -19.20 6.26 -14.24
N ALA A 248 -18.98 5.33 -15.19
CA ALA A 248 -19.29 5.54 -16.60
C ALA A 248 -20.79 5.79 -16.83
N ALA A 249 -21.66 5.02 -16.16
CA ALA A 249 -23.10 5.20 -16.22
C ALA A 249 -23.54 6.56 -15.66
N ALA A 250 -23.00 6.95 -14.50
CA ALA A 250 -23.30 8.24 -13.88
C ALA A 250 -22.81 9.43 -14.73
N ALA A 251 -21.61 9.32 -15.32
CA ALA A 251 -21.06 10.34 -16.21
C ALA A 251 -21.91 10.49 -17.48
N PHE A 252 -22.31 9.37 -18.10
CA PHE A 252 -23.17 9.38 -19.27
C PHE A 252 -24.53 10.02 -18.97
N ARG A 253 -25.19 9.58 -17.90
CA ARG A 253 -26.48 10.13 -17.47
C ARG A 253 -26.40 11.63 -17.24
N LYS A 254 -25.38 12.08 -16.51
CA LYS A 254 -25.16 13.51 -16.26
C LYS A 254 -24.97 14.30 -17.56
N ALA A 255 -24.19 13.79 -18.51
CA ALA A 255 -23.97 14.46 -19.80
C ALA A 255 -25.27 14.54 -20.64
N VAL A 256 -26.12 13.51 -20.57
CA VAL A 256 -27.44 13.52 -21.21
C VAL A 256 -28.38 14.52 -20.53
N GLU A 257 -28.44 14.54 -19.20
CA GLU A 257 -29.23 15.51 -18.43
C GLU A 257 -28.80 16.95 -18.76
N GLU A 258 -27.50 17.23 -18.81
CA GLU A 258 -26.96 18.54 -19.22
C GLU A 258 -27.36 18.92 -20.65
N ALA A 259 -27.42 17.94 -21.57
CA ALA A 259 -27.88 18.17 -22.94
C ALA A 259 -29.38 18.49 -23.01
N VAL A 260 -30.22 17.80 -22.22
CA VAL A 260 -31.66 18.06 -22.14
C VAL A 260 -31.94 19.43 -21.53
N GLU A 261 -31.28 19.79 -20.43
CA GLU A 261 -31.45 21.10 -19.81
C GLU A 261 -31.03 22.23 -20.76
N LYS A 262 -29.89 22.08 -21.44
CA LYS A 262 -29.46 23.04 -22.46
C LYS A 262 -30.47 23.16 -23.61
N PHE A 263 -31.06 22.04 -24.05
CA PHE A 263 -32.13 22.07 -25.06
C PHE A 263 -33.33 22.88 -24.58
N ARG A 264 -33.80 22.64 -23.34
CA ARG A 264 -34.92 23.38 -22.75
C ARG A 264 -34.66 24.87 -22.66
N GLU A 265 -33.46 25.25 -22.22
CA GLU A 265 -33.03 26.65 -22.17
C GLU A 265 -33.04 27.31 -23.55
N GLU A 266 -32.45 26.65 -24.56
CA GLU A 266 -32.43 27.15 -25.93
C GLU A 266 -33.85 27.26 -26.52
N MET A 267 -34.71 26.26 -26.26
CA MET A 267 -36.10 26.21 -26.71
C MET A 267 -36.94 27.37 -26.14
N ASN A 268 -36.70 27.79 -24.89
CA ASN A 268 -37.38 28.94 -24.28
C ASN A 268 -37.07 30.27 -25.00
N SER A 269 -35.90 30.37 -25.63
CA SER A 269 -35.45 31.56 -26.37
C SER A 269 -35.68 31.47 -27.88
N TYR A 270 -36.13 30.32 -28.37
CA TYR A 270 -36.20 30.02 -29.79
C TYR A 270 -37.47 30.60 -30.43
N THR A 271 -37.28 31.48 -31.41
CA THR A 271 -38.36 32.00 -32.25
C THR A 271 -38.31 31.38 -33.64
N LEU A 272 -39.45 30.84 -34.10
CA LEU A 272 -39.64 30.25 -35.45
C LEU A 272 -39.55 31.27 -36.61
N ILE A 273 -39.21 32.53 -36.33
CA ILE A 273 -39.20 33.60 -37.32
C ILE A 273 -37.90 33.50 -38.13
N SER A 274 -38.06 32.94 -39.33
CA SER A 274 -37.29 33.07 -40.55
C SER A 274 -35.83 33.52 -40.39
N THR A 275 -34.92 32.60 -40.71
CA THR A 275 -33.55 32.91 -41.11
C THR A 275 -33.48 34.18 -41.95
N PRO A 276 -32.77 35.25 -41.53
CA PRO A 276 -32.36 36.24 -42.51
C PRO A 276 -31.40 35.49 -43.44
N ALA A 277 -31.70 35.54 -44.73
CA ALA A 277 -30.85 35.06 -45.81
C ALA A 277 -29.53 35.87 -45.82
N VAL A 278 -28.62 35.59 -44.89
CA VAL A 278 -27.31 36.26 -44.78
C VAL A 278 -26.22 35.51 -45.54
N LEU A 279 -26.55 34.41 -46.22
CA LEU A 279 -25.70 33.81 -47.25
C LEU A 279 -26.44 33.81 -48.58
N GLY A 280 -26.52 35.01 -49.17
CA GLY A 280 -26.89 35.23 -50.57
C GLY A 280 -25.86 34.64 -51.54
N GLY A 281 -25.72 33.32 -51.51
CA GLY A 281 -24.97 32.52 -52.46
C GLY A 281 -25.84 31.35 -52.87
N SER A 282 -26.48 31.47 -54.04
CA SER A 282 -27.18 30.41 -54.74
C SER A 282 -26.20 29.32 -55.19
N ALA A 283 -25.71 28.55 -54.23
CA ALA A 283 -25.06 27.27 -54.44
C ALA A 283 -25.41 26.44 -53.21
N GLY A 284 -26.36 25.51 -53.36
CA GLY A 284 -26.60 24.52 -52.32
C GLY A 284 -25.26 23.88 -51.96
N VAL A 285 -24.88 23.93 -50.69
CA VAL A 285 -23.73 23.17 -50.19
C VAL A 285 -23.92 21.75 -50.70
N PRO A 286 -23.00 21.19 -51.51
CA PRO A 286 -23.17 19.85 -52.04
C PRO A 286 -23.32 18.93 -50.84
N VAL A 287 -24.47 18.24 -50.75
CA VAL A 287 -24.66 17.18 -49.76
C VAL A 287 -23.60 16.14 -50.05
N PRO A 288 -22.61 15.90 -49.18
CA PRO A 288 -21.73 14.78 -49.35
C PRO A 288 -22.61 13.53 -49.31
N ALA A 289 -22.63 12.74 -50.40
CA ALA A 289 -23.34 11.47 -50.38
C ALA A 289 -22.77 10.64 -49.22
N ALA A 290 -23.64 10.25 -48.28
CA ALA A 290 -23.26 9.43 -47.13
C ALA A 290 -22.52 8.19 -47.66
N GLN A 291 -21.25 8.01 -47.26
CA GLN A 291 -20.52 6.80 -47.62
C GLN A 291 -21.23 5.61 -46.96
N PRO A 292 -21.45 4.50 -47.69
CA PRO A 292 -22.12 3.34 -47.13
C PRO A 292 -21.36 2.85 -45.90
N GLY A 293 -22.04 2.79 -44.75
CA GLY A 293 -21.46 2.42 -43.45
C GLY A 293 -21.06 3.57 -42.52
N THR A 294 -21.24 4.83 -42.93
CA THR A 294 -21.01 6.01 -42.07
C THR A 294 -22.33 6.62 -41.60
N LEU A 295 -22.57 6.64 -40.28
CA LEU A 295 -23.70 7.35 -39.69
C LEU A 295 -23.35 8.84 -39.63
N GLN A 296 -23.96 9.65 -40.50
CA GLN A 296 -23.81 11.11 -40.48
C GLN A 296 -25.06 11.76 -39.87
N PRO A 297 -24.91 12.83 -39.06
CA PRO A 297 -26.05 13.58 -38.55
C PRO A 297 -26.94 14.11 -39.70
N PRO A 298 -28.28 14.04 -39.58
CA PRO A 298 -29.17 14.57 -40.62
C PRO A 298 -29.03 16.09 -40.79
N MET A 299 -28.70 16.54 -42.00
CA MET A 299 -28.54 17.99 -42.32
C MET A 299 -29.82 18.80 -42.15
N ALA A 300 -30.99 18.15 -42.12
CA ALA A 300 -32.27 18.79 -41.81
C ALA A 300 -32.30 19.42 -40.40
N LEU A 301 -31.47 18.93 -39.47
CA LEU A 301 -31.37 19.45 -38.11
C LEU A 301 -30.77 20.86 -38.05
N LEU A 302 -30.05 21.31 -39.08
CA LEU A 302 -29.50 22.67 -39.15
C LEU A 302 -30.60 23.75 -39.19
N ASN A 303 -31.81 23.38 -39.63
CA ASN A 303 -32.97 24.27 -39.59
C ASN A 303 -33.54 24.43 -38.17
N PHE A 304 -33.13 23.56 -37.23
CA PHE A 304 -33.58 23.53 -35.84
C PHE A 304 -32.37 23.55 -34.90
N PRO A 305 -31.73 24.73 -34.70
CA PRO A 305 -30.51 24.86 -33.90
C PRO A 305 -30.58 24.21 -32.51
N PRO A 306 -31.67 24.31 -31.72
CA PRO A 306 -31.75 23.63 -30.41
C PRO A 306 -31.61 22.11 -30.53
N LEU A 307 -32.27 21.50 -31.52
CA LEU A 307 -32.22 20.06 -31.75
C LEU A 307 -30.84 19.61 -32.27
N ALA A 308 -30.17 20.44 -33.08
CA ALA A 308 -28.79 20.20 -33.49
C ALA A 308 -27.81 20.26 -32.30
N CYS A 309 -27.98 21.23 -31.39
CA CYS A 309 -27.21 21.33 -30.15
C CYS A 309 -27.43 20.11 -29.24
N PHE A 310 -28.68 19.67 -29.07
CA PHE A 310 -29.02 18.48 -28.30
C PHE A 310 -28.34 17.22 -28.86
N LEU A 311 -28.44 16.97 -30.17
CA LEU A 311 -27.78 15.84 -30.82
C LEU A 311 -26.26 15.88 -30.59
N ASN A 312 -25.64 17.05 -30.72
CA ASN A 312 -24.21 17.21 -30.46
C ASN A 312 -23.85 16.85 -29.00
N GLY A 313 -24.69 17.23 -28.03
CA GLY A 313 -24.53 16.83 -26.63
C GLY A 313 -24.55 15.32 -26.44
N LEU A 314 -25.53 14.63 -27.04
CA LEU A 314 -25.60 13.16 -27.02
C LEU A 314 -24.38 12.51 -27.67
N LEU A 315 -23.92 13.03 -28.81
CA LEU A 315 -22.72 12.53 -29.49
C LEU A 315 -21.46 12.70 -28.62
N VAL A 316 -21.34 13.80 -27.88
CA VAL A 316 -20.25 14.00 -26.91
C VAL A 316 -20.34 12.96 -25.79
N ALA A 317 -21.53 12.74 -25.20
CA ALA A 317 -21.72 11.72 -24.17
C ALA A 317 -21.34 10.30 -24.65
N PHE A 318 -21.71 9.94 -25.88
CA PHE A 318 -21.30 8.66 -26.49
C PHE A 318 -19.80 8.59 -26.79
N ASN A 319 -19.18 9.69 -27.23
CA ASN A 319 -17.75 9.73 -27.49
C ASN A 319 -16.93 9.52 -26.21
N ASP A 320 -17.36 10.11 -25.10
CA ASP A 320 -16.72 9.93 -23.79
C ASP A 320 -16.93 8.50 -23.26
N LEU A 321 -18.16 7.97 -23.38
CA LEU A 321 -18.48 6.60 -22.96
C LEU A 321 -17.69 5.56 -23.75
N ARG A 322 -17.43 5.78 -25.05
CA ARG A 322 -16.76 4.82 -25.94
C ARG A 322 -15.45 4.28 -25.39
N LEU A 323 -14.68 5.11 -24.69
CA LEU A 323 -13.37 4.74 -24.14
C LEU A 323 -13.49 3.73 -22.99
N CYS A 324 -14.63 3.68 -22.31
CA CYS A 324 -14.92 2.76 -21.22
C CYS A 324 -16.41 2.39 -21.26
N CYS A 325 -16.82 1.61 -22.27
CA CYS A 325 -18.21 1.17 -22.48
C CYS A 325 -18.39 -0.34 -22.20
N PRO A 326 -18.62 -0.75 -20.94
CA PRO A 326 -19.01 -2.10 -20.61
C PRO A 326 -20.36 -2.46 -21.26
N VAL A 327 -20.45 -3.65 -21.87
CA VAL A 327 -21.69 -4.16 -22.47
C VAL A 327 -22.85 -4.19 -21.45
N ALA A 328 -22.54 -4.38 -20.16
CA ALA A 328 -23.52 -4.33 -19.08
C ALA A 328 -24.28 -3.01 -18.97
N LEU A 329 -23.70 -1.90 -19.47
CA LEU A 329 -24.35 -0.59 -19.46
C LEU A 329 -25.33 -0.38 -20.62
N ALA A 330 -25.41 -1.30 -21.58
CA ALA A 330 -26.23 -1.10 -22.78
C ALA A 330 -27.69 -0.76 -22.44
N GLN A 331 -28.30 -1.51 -21.52
CA GLN A 331 -29.68 -1.26 -21.09
C GLN A 331 -29.82 0.10 -20.39
N ASP A 332 -28.94 0.40 -19.43
CA ASP A 332 -28.99 1.66 -18.68
C ASP A 332 -28.82 2.89 -19.59
N VAL A 333 -27.91 2.79 -20.57
CA VAL A 333 -27.65 3.81 -21.58
C VAL A 333 -28.84 3.96 -22.53
N THR A 334 -29.44 2.86 -22.98
CA THR A 334 -30.64 2.89 -23.82
C THR A 334 -31.81 3.55 -23.10
N THR A 335 -32.12 3.12 -21.88
CA THR A 335 -33.22 3.73 -21.09
C THR A 335 -32.97 5.21 -20.86
N CYS A 336 -31.74 5.60 -20.49
CA CYS A 336 -31.38 7.00 -20.29
C CYS A 336 -31.58 7.84 -21.56
N LEU A 337 -31.31 7.26 -22.75
CA LEU A 337 -31.51 7.94 -24.02
C LEU A 337 -33.00 8.02 -24.38
N GLU A 338 -33.77 6.96 -24.16
CA GLU A 338 -35.22 6.94 -24.38
C GLU A 338 -35.94 7.98 -23.52
N ASP A 339 -35.58 8.06 -22.23
CA ASP A 339 -36.10 9.06 -21.31
C ASP A 339 -35.78 10.49 -21.79
N ALA A 340 -34.51 10.75 -22.17
CA ALA A 340 -34.09 12.04 -22.67
C ALA A 340 -34.78 12.45 -23.98
N LEU A 341 -35.04 11.49 -24.87
CA LEU A 341 -35.80 11.73 -26.10
C LEU A 341 -37.30 11.94 -25.84
N GLY A 342 -37.85 11.46 -24.72
CA GLY A 342 -39.21 11.75 -24.30
C GLY A 342 -39.39 13.16 -23.72
N GLU A 343 -38.29 13.80 -23.31
CA GLU A 343 -38.28 15.14 -22.72
C GLU A 343 -38.06 16.28 -23.73
N VAL A 344 -37.71 15.93 -24.98
CA VAL A 344 -37.39 16.82 -26.12
C VAL A 344 -38.48 16.70 -27.18
#